data_AF-A0A355Q8S7-F1
#
_entry.id   AF-A0A355Q8S7-F1
#
_cell.length_a   1.000
_cell.length_b   1.000
_cell.length_c   1.000
_cell.angle_alpha   90.00
_cell.angle_beta   90.00
_cell.angle_gamma   90.00
#
_symmetry.space_group_name_H-M   'P 1'
#
loop_
_entity.id
_entity.type
_entity.pdbx_description
1 polymer ?
#
loop_
_entity_poly.entity_id
_entity_poly.type
_entity_poly.pdbx_seq_one_letter_code
_entity_poly.pdbx_strand_id
1 'polypeptide(L)' 'LTNSRSQITYQPAREDDPGRRRPNIQLAKEQLGWEPTVPLKEGLRHTIHYFDELLRNS' A
#
# COMPACT_ATOMS: atom_id res chain seq x y z
N LEU A 1 -1.99 -2.73 12.74
CA LEU A 1 -2.48 -1.42 12.27
C LEU A 1 -4.01 -1.39 12.21
N THR A 2 -4.68 -2.41 11.65
CA THR A 2 -6.16 -2.55 11.65
C THR A 2 -6.76 -3.19 12.90
N ASN A 3 -5.94 -3.81 13.77
CA ASN A 3 -6.39 -4.61 14.92
C ASN A 3 -7.34 -5.78 14.55
N SER A 4 -7.29 -6.26 13.30
CA SER A 4 -8.08 -7.42 12.87
C SER A 4 -7.63 -8.71 13.58
N ARG A 5 -8.60 -9.60 13.82
CA ARG A 5 -8.38 -10.97 14.32
C ARG A 5 -8.24 -12.02 13.20
N SER A 6 -8.26 -11.59 11.94
CA SER A 6 -8.10 -12.48 10.79
C SER A 6 -6.78 -13.24 10.85
N GLN A 7 -6.83 -14.52 10.51
CA GLN A 7 -5.62 -15.36 10.44
C GLN A 7 -4.87 -15.09 9.13
N ILE A 8 -3.55 -15.22 9.17
CA ILE A 8 -2.69 -15.17 7.98
C ILE A 8 -2.54 -16.58 7.44
N THR A 9 -2.89 -16.79 6.18
CA THR A 9 -2.75 -18.09 5.48
C THR A 9 -1.94 -17.92 4.21
N TYR A 10 -1.03 -18.86 3.93
CA TYR A 10 -0.22 -18.85 2.71
C TYR A 10 -0.84 -19.78 1.68
N GLN A 11 -0.92 -19.31 0.43
CA GLN A 11 -1.46 -20.06 -0.71
C GLN A 11 -0.41 -20.06 -1.84
N PRO A 12 -0.50 -21.00 -2.80
CA PRO A 12 0.35 -20.98 -3.98
C PRO A 12 0.26 -19.63 -4.73
N ALA A 13 1.37 -19.21 -5.34
CA ALA A 13 1.38 -18.02 -6.18
C ALA A 13 0.53 -18.24 -7.43
N ARG A 14 -0.05 -17.15 -7.98
CA ARG A 14 -0.68 -17.20 -9.30
C ARG A 14 0.41 -17.29 -10.38
N GLU A 15 0.11 -17.98 -11.46
CA GLU A 15 1.06 -18.25 -12.56
C GLU A 15 1.58 -16.96 -13.21
N ASP A 16 0.74 -15.93 -13.29
CA ASP A 16 1.02 -14.64 -13.93
C ASP A 16 1.52 -13.55 -12.98
N ASP A 17 1.65 -13.84 -11.68
CA ASP A 17 2.06 -12.83 -10.70
C ASP A 17 3.57 -12.55 -10.78
N PRO A 18 4.01 -11.31 -11.07
CA PRO A 18 5.42 -10.97 -11.08
C PRO A 18 5.98 -11.00 -9.66
N GLY A 19 7.00 -11.84 -9.42
CA GLY A 19 7.56 -12.06 -8.08
C GLY A 19 8.20 -10.83 -7.41
N ARG A 20 8.56 -9.78 -8.17
CA ARG A 20 9.09 -8.53 -7.61
C ARG A 20 8.84 -7.34 -8.54
N ARG A 21 8.57 -6.17 -7.95
CA ARG A 21 8.56 -4.88 -8.65
C ARG A 21 9.32 -3.82 -7.83
N ARG A 22 10.13 -3.03 -8.51
CA ARG A 22 10.86 -1.88 -7.93
C ARG A 22 11.06 -0.81 -9.01
N PRO A 23 10.25 0.24 -9.07
CA PRO A 23 10.38 1.26 -10.09
C PRO A 23 11.66 2.09 -9.90
N ASN A 24 12.34 2.40 -11.00
CA ASN A 24 13.32 3.49 -11.03
C ASN A 24 12.56 4.81 -11.26
N ILE A 25 12.68 5.76 -10.33
CA ILE A 25 11.98 7.05 -10.36
C ILE A 25 12.91 8.23 -10.69
N GLN A 26 14.14 7.96 -11.14
CA GLN A 26 15.15 8.99 -11.44
C GLN A 26 14.63 10.07 -12.39
N LEU A 27 13.93 9.68 -13.47
CA LEU A 27 13.39 10.63 -14.44
C LEU A 27 12.40 11.64 -13.79
N ALA A 28 11.53 11.17 -12.90
CA ALA A 28 10.58 12.05 -12.21
C ALA A 28 11.28 12.99 -11.22
N LYS A 29 12.34 12.52 -10.55
CA LYS A 29 13.16 13.37 -9.68
C LYS A 29 13.87 14.47 -10.48
N GLU A 30 14.50 14.10 -11.60
CA GLU A 30 15.31 15.03 -12.40
C GLU A 30 14.46 16.06 -13.15
N GLN A 31 13.37 15.62 -13.76
CA GLN A 31 12.57 16.48 -14.64
C GLN A 31 11.47 17.25 -13.90
N LEU A 32 10.96 16.68 -12.79
CA LEU A 32 9.82 17.25 -12.08
C LEU A 32 10.16 17.67 -10.64
N GLY A 33 11.37 17.36 -10.14
CA GLY A 33 11.69 17.52 -8.72
C GLY A 33 10.79 16.66 -7.82
N TRP A 34 10.17 15.62 -8.38
CA TRP A 34 9.13 14.86 -7.69
C TRP A 34 9.68 13.58 -7.06
N GLU A 35 9.25 13.31 -5.82
CA GLU A 35 9.44 12.05 -5.14
C GLU A 35 8.31 11.77 -4.13
N PRO A 36 8.06 10.50 -3.77
CA PRO A 36 7.08 10.17 -2.72
C PRO A 36 7.54 10.71 -1.36
N THR A 37 6.69 11.51 -0.73
CA THR A 37 6.96 12.13 0.58
C THR A 37 6.27 11.41 1.75
N VAL A 38 5.25 10.59 1.47
CA VAL A 38 4.46 9.89 2.48
C VAL A 38 5.07 8.52 2.77
N PRO A 39 5.49 8.22 4.01
CA PRO A 39 5.96 6.89 4.40
C PRO A 39 4.85 5.83 4.33
N LEU A 40 5.22 4.58 4.01
CA LEU A 40 4.26 3.47 3.89
C LEU A 40 3.33 3.33 5.11
N LYS A 41 3.89 3.39 6.33
CA LYS A 41 3.12 3.23 7.56
C LYS A 41 2.09 4.35 7.76
N GLU A 42 2.41 5.56 7.33
CA GLU A 42 1.50 6.70 7.40
C GLU A 42 0.37 6.56 6.37
N GLY A 43 0.72 6.27 5.12
CA GLY A 43 -0.26 6.00 4.06
C GLY A 43 -1.25 4.89 4.46
N LEU A 44 -0.75 3.78 5.01
CA LEU A 44 -1.59 2.69 5.51
C LEU A 44 -2.53 3.15 6.64
N ARG A 45 -2.10 4.04 7.55
CA ARG A 45 -3.00 4.57 8.60
C ARG A 45 -4.13 5.40 8.02
N HIS A 46 -3.86 6.24 7.03
CA HIS A 46 -4.89 7.03 6.35
C HIS A 46 -5.91 6.13 5.66
N THR A 47 -5.45 5.09 4.95
CA THR A 47 -6.34 4.11 4.30
C THR A 47 -7.24 3.39 5.32
N ILE A 48 -6.67 2.95 6.45
CA ILE A 48 -7.44 2.26 7.50
C ILE A 48 -8.51 3.18 8.06
N HIS A 49 -8.15 4.41 8.41
CA HIS A 49 -9.10 5.39 8.95
C HIS A 49 -10.26 5.65 7.98
N TYR A 50 -9.96 5.83 6.69
CA TYR A 50 -11.00 6.02 5.67
C TYR A 50 -12.03 4.87 5.67
N PHE A 51 -11.57 3.62 5.68
CA PHE A 51 -12.47 2.47 5.68
C PHE A 51 -13.21 2.28 7.01
N ASP A 52 -12.57 2.57 8.15
CA ASP A 52 -13.25 2.55 9.44
C ASP A 52 -14.43 3.53 9.46
N GLU A 53 -14.25 4.74 8.94
CA GLU A 53 -15.32 5.75 8.86
C GLU A 53 -16.39 5.38 7.82
N LEU A 54 -16.00 4.87 6.66
CA LEU A 54 -16.94 4.43 5.63
C LEU A 54 -17.87 3.33 6.16
N LEU A 55 -17.31 2.35 6.86
CA LEU A 55 -18.06 1.17 7.35
C LEU A 55 -18.85 1.45 8.64
N ARG A 56 -18.47 2.45 9.45
CA ARG A 56 -19.26 2.90 10.61
C ARG A 56 -20.52 3.65 10.22
N ASN A 57 -20.49 4.33 9.08
CA ASN A 57 -21.59 5.16 8.56
C ASN A 57 -22.49 4.40 7.55
N SER A 58 -22.28 3.10 7.39
CA SER A 58 -23.09 2.20 6.55
C SER A 58 -24.08 1.42 7.41
#